data_AF-A0AAJ2PJP3-F1
#
_entry.id   AF-A0AAJ2PJP3-F1
#
_cell.length_a   1.000
_cell.length_b   1.000
_cell.length_c   1.000
_cell.angle_alpha   90.00
_cell.angle_beta   90.00
_cell.angle_gamma   90.00
#
_symmetry.space_group_name_H-M   'P 1'
#
loop_
_entity.id
_entity.type
_entity.pdbx_description
1 polymer ?
#
loop_
_entity_poly.entity_id
_entity_poly.type
_entity_poly.pdbx_seq_one_letter_code
_entity_poly.pdbx_strand_id
1 'polypeptide(L)'
;MVIGAGQRRTGRRHPPTLGLRTLLARHNVPGGCVTSFRRGRFEFETALHQLSGVGLEVQPYTLRGLIEKLGTADSLEFVQKHDLYRAVVPGRHAVTLPADWADAVDALEDAFPSNRARVERSFAFAGPRVPIATRSGRYRI
;
A
#
# COMPACT_ATOMS: atom_id res chain seq x y z
N MET A 1 3.18 -25.58 4.85
CA MET A 1 3.59 -24.42 5.67
C MET A 1 2.91 -23.19 5.09
N VAL A 2 1.76 -22.81 5.64
CA VAL A 2 1.12 -21.52 5.34
C VAL A 2 1.53 -20.60 6.48
N ILE A 3 2.48 -19.71 6.23
CA ILE A 3 2.77 -18.59 7.11
C ILE A 3 1.79 -17.48 6.73
N GLY A 4 0.92 -17.12 7.67
CA GLY A 4 0.11 -15.90 7.60
C GLY A 4 -1.17 -16.01 6.79
N ALA A 5 -2.28 -16.38 7.44
CA ALA A 5 -3.62 -16.05 6.96
C ALA A 5 -3.89 -14.58 7.27
N GLY A 6 -3.34 -13.68 6.46
CA GLY A 6 -3.65 -12.26 6.46
C GLY A 6 -4.64 -11.96 5.36
N GLN A 7 -5.94 -11.88 5.67
CA GLN A 7 -6.90 -10.90 5.14
C GLN A 7 -8.31 -11.19 5.71
N ARG A 8 -8.82 -10.24 6.52
CA ARG A 8 -10.20 -10.04 6.99
C ARG A 8 -10.86 -11.00 7.98
N ARG A 9 -11.59 -10.39 8.93
CA ARG A 9 -12.71 -10.98 9.67
C ARG A 9 -13.95 -10.98 8.75
N THR A 10 -14.11 -12.00 7.94
CA THR A 10 -15.46 -12.45 7.53
C THR A 10 -15.70 -13.77 8.27
N GLY A 11 -16.89 -13.98 8.84
CA GLY A 11 -17.24 -15.22 9.55
C GLY A 11 -17.29 -16.47 8.65
N ARG A 12 -16.67 -16.45 7.46
CA ARG A 12 -16.71 -17.49 6.45
C ARG A 12 -15.30 -18.00 6.19
N ARG A 13 -15.00 -19.18 6.74
CA ARG A 13 -13.82 -19.96 6.38
C ARG A 13 -13.94 -20.35 4.90
N HIS A 14 -13.01 -19.88 4.07
CA HIS A 14 -12.78 -20.53 2.79
C HIS A 14 -12.08 -21.87 3.04
N PRO A 15 -12.54 -22.98 2.42
CA PRO A 15 -11.79 -24.22 2.43
C PRO A 15 -10.41 -23.97 1.79
N PRO A 16 -9.35 -24.63 2.27
CA PRO A 16 -8.04 -24.51 1.64
C PRO A 16 -8.15 -24.92 0.18
N THR A 17 -7.80 -24.00 -0.72
CA THR A 17 -7.86 -24.17 -2.17
C THR A 17 -7.00 -25.34 -2.69
N LEU A 18 -6.15 -25.92 -1.84
CA LEU A 18 -5.24 -27.03 -2.15
C LEU A 18 -5.54 -28.33 -1.38
N GLY A 19 -6.66 -28.45 -0.64
CA GLY A 19 -7.02 -29.68 0.08
C GLY A 19 -6.10 -30.07 1.25
N LEU A 20 -5.19 -29.18 1.64
CA LEU A 20 -4.21 -29.41 2.72
C LEU A 20 -4.81 -29.08 4.10
N ARG A 21 -4.54 -29.94 5.10
CA ARG A 21 -4.95 -29.72 6.49
C ARG A 21 -4.32 -28.45 7.06
N THR A 22 -5.15 -27.50 7.50
CA THR A 22 -4.71 -26.20 8.06
C THR A 22 -4.42 -26.32 9.55
N LEU A 23 -3.22 -25.91 9.99
CA LEU A 23 -2.84 -25.79 11.39
C LEU A 23 -3.21 -24.38 11.89
N LEU A 24 -3.90 -24.29 13.02
CA LEU A 24 -4.40 -23.02 13.58
C LEU A 24 -3.27 -22.19 14.20
N ALA A 25 -3.24 -20.89 13.90
CA ALA A 25 -2.38 -19.93 14.58
C ALA A 25 -2.89 -19.66 16.01
N ARG A 26 -1.97 -19.38 16.95
CA ARG A 26 -2.25 -19.16 18.39
C ARG A 26 -3.15 -17.95 18.72
N HIS A 27 -3.49 -17.13 17.72
CA HIS A 27 -4.28 -15.91 17.88
C HIS A 27 -5.74 -16.18 17.48
N ASN A 28 -6.69 -15.75 18.31
CA ASN A 28 -8.13 -15.93 18.15
C ASN A 28 -8.74 -15.07 17.03
N VAL A 29 -7.94 -14.26 16.33
CA VAL A 29 -8.35 -13.44 15.18
C VAL A 29 -7.48 -13.80 13.97
N PRO A 30 -8.07 -14.17 12.83
CA PRO A 30 -7.35 -14.32 11.57
C PRO A 30 -6.84 -12.95 11.09
N GLY A 31 -5.60 -12.87 10.59
CA GLY A 31 -5.03 -11.62 10.09
C GLY A 31 -3.52 -11.47 10.29
N GLY A 32 -2.92 -12.08 11.32
CA GLY A 32 -1.51 -11.87 11.65
C GLY A 32 -1.17 -10.37 11.79
N CYS A 33 -0.13 -9.91 11.12
CA CYS A 33 0.25 -8.49 11.06
C CYS A 33 -0.74 -7.59 10.29
N VAL A 34 -1.74 -8.16 9.62
CA VAL A 34 -2.80 -7.46 8.87
C VAL A 34 -4.13 -7.59 9.61
N THR A 35 -4.10 -7.48 10.94
CA THR A 35 -5.29 -7.53 11.79
C THR A 35 -5.72 -6.10 12.12
N SER A 36 -7.02 -5.82 12.10
CA SER A 36 -7.59 -4.59 12.62
C SER A 36 -8.37 -4.80 13.92
N PHE A 37 -8.48 -3.76 14.73
CA PHE A 37 -9.33 -3.73 15.92
C PHE A 37 -10.05 -2.38 16.04
N ARG A 38 -11.21 -2.36 16.71
CA ARG A 38 -11.99 -1.13 16.94
C ARG A 38 -11.89 -0.66 18.38
N ARG A 39 -11.70 0.64 18.57
CA ARG A 39 -11.76 1.31 19.87
C ARG A 39 -12.68 2.53 19.75
N GLY A 40 -13.90 2.40 20.30
CA GLY A 40 -14.96 3.38 20.10
C GLY A 40 -15.38 3.46 18.63
N ARG A 41 -15.32 4.67 18.06
CA ARG A 41 -15.69 4.93 16.66
C ARG A 41 -14.55 4.77 15.65
N PHE A 42 -13.36 4.35 16.11
CA PHE A 42 -12.16 4.28 15.28
C PHE A 42 -11.72 2.83 15.09
N GLU A 43 -11.28 2.52 13.88
CA GLU A 43 -10.65 1.25 13.51
C GLU A 43 -9.15 1.47 13.31
N PHE A 44 -8.35 0.56 13.85
CA PHE A 44 -6.89 0.62 13.80
C PHE A 44 -6.35 -0.68 13.22
N GLU A 45 -5.40 -0.58 12.29
CA GLU A 45 -4.62 -1.71 11.80
C GLU A 45 -3.36 -1.88 12.65
N THR A 46 -2.96 -3.12 12.93
CA THR A 46 -1.82 -3.37 13.84
C THR A 46 -0.45 -3.12 13.22
N ALA A 47 -0.28 -3.37 11.91
CA ALA A 47 1.01 -3.15 11.25
C ALA A 47 0.96 -2.85 9.73
N LEU A 48 -0.22 -2.85 9.10
CA LEU A 48 -0.33 -2.46 7.69
C LEU A 48 -0.39 -0.93 7.60
N HIS A 49 0.50 -0.34 6.81
CA HIS A 49 0.56 1.12 6.58
C HIS A 49 0.31 1.51 5.13
N GLN A 50 0.68 0.64 4.18
CA GLN A 50 0.43 0.81 2.75
C GLN A 50 0.61 -0.55 2.07
N LEU A 51 -0.20 -0.81 1.04
CA LEU A 51 -0.09 -2.01 0.22
C LEU A 51 0.60 -1.66 -1.11
N SER A 52 1.78 -2.22 -1.36
CA SER A 52 2.51 -2.06 -2.62
C SER A 52 2.28 -3.25 -3.57
N GLY A 53 2.47 -3.03 -4.87
CA GLY A 53 2.48 -4.13 -5.85
C GLY A 53 1.09 -4.63 -6.28
N VAL A 54 0.02 -3.87 -5.98
CA VAL A 54 -1.33 -4.11 -6.54
C VAL A 54 -1.37 -3.70 -8.02
N GLY A 55 -0.73 -2.58 -8.38
CA GLY A 55 -0.82 -2.00 -9.72
C GLY A 55 -2.17 -1.30 -9.95
N LEU A 56 -2.29 -0.65 -11.11
CA LEU A 56 -3.53 -0.03 -11.57
C LEU A 56 -4.45 -1.09 -12.20
N GLU A 57 -5.73 -0.80 -12.38
CA GLU A 57 -6.64 -1.73 -13.08
C GLU A 57 -6.16 -2.01 -14.52
N VAL A 58 -5.67 -0.99 -15.22
CA VAL A 58 -5.13 -1.10 -16.58
C VAL A 58 -3.72 -1.73 -16.63
N GLN A 59 -3.04 -1.81 -15.49
CA GLN A 59 -1.70 -2.38 -15.38
C GLN A 59 -1.57 -3.10 -14.03
N PRO A 60 -2.20 -4.27 -13.88
CA PRO A 60 -2.18 -5.01 -12.63
C PRO A 60 -0.79 -5.61 -12.40
N TYR A 61 -0.36 -5.60 -11.15
CA TYR A 61 0.85 -6.27 -10.71
C TYR A 61 0.52 -7.58 -9.98
N THR A 62 1.55 -8.33 -9.61
CA THR A 62 1.43 -9.71 -9.11
C THR A 62 0.45 -9.87 -7.94
N LEU A 63 0.35 -8.87 -7.06
CA LEU A 63 -0.55 -8.95 -5.91
C LEU A 63 -2.02 -8.90 -6.30
N ARG A 64 -2.40 -8.11 -7.32
CA ARG A 64 -3.79 -8.04 -7.79
C ARG A 64 -4.23 -9.38 -8.37
N GLY A 65 -3.39 -10.02 -9.18
CA GLY A 65 -3.67 -11.38 -9.69
C GLY A 65 -3.77 -12.43 -8.58
N LEU A 66 -3.04 -12.28 -7.47
CA LEU A 66 -3.20 -13.17 -6.30
C LEU A 66 -4.55 -12.95 -5.60
N ILE A 67 -4.95 -11.69 -5.40
CA ILE A 67 -6.22 -11.32 -4.76
C ILE A 67 -7.43 -11.81 -5.58
N GLU A 68 -7.34 -11.70 -6.90
CA GLU A 68 -8.34 -12.21 -7.85
C GLU A 68 -8.44 -13.73 -7.79
N LYS A 69 -7.31 -14.45 -7.82
CA LYS A 69 -7.28 -15.92 -7.68
C LYS A 69 -7.85 -16.42 -6.36
N LEU A 70 -7.73 -15.62 -5.30
CA LEU A 70 -8.32 -15.91 -3.99
C LEU A 70 -9.83 -15.65 -3.95
N GLY A 71 -10.43 -15.06 -5.00
CA GLY A 71 -11.86 -14.76 -5.06
C GLY A 71 -12.28 -13.66 -4.10
N THR A 72 -11.35 -12.78 -3.71
CA THR A 72 -11.59 -11.74 -2.69
C THR A 72 -11.61 -10.32 -3.25
N ALA A 73 -11.31 -10.15 -4.54
CA ALA A 73 -11.25 -8.84 -5.20
C ALA A 73 -12.53 -8.02 -5.03
N ASP A 74 -13.70 -8.65 -5.18
CA ASP A 74 -15.01 -7.97 -5.08
C ASP A 74 -15.34 -7.43 -3.67
N SER A 75 -14.58 -7.87 -2.66
CA SER A 75 -14.76 -7.45 -1.27
C SER A 75 -13.78 -6.35 -0.83
N LEU A 76 -12.94 -5.88 -1.75
CA LEU A 76 -11.87 -4.93 -1.50
C LEU A 76 -12.07 -3.65 -2.32
N GLU A 77 -11.95 -2.52 -1.64
CA GLU A 77 -11.80 -1.22 -2.28
C GLU A 77 -10.32 -0.82 -2.20
N PHE A 78 -9.72 -0.56 -3.36
CA PHE A 78 -8.34 -0.08 -3.41
C PHE A 78 -8.33 1.44 -3.53
N VAL A 79 -7.86 2.11 -2.48
CA VAL A 79 -7.67 3.57 -2.49
C VAL A 79 -6.24 3.89 -2.88
N GLN A 80 -6.07 4.57 -4.02
CA GLN A 80 -4.75 5.00 -4.48
C GLN A 80 -4.29 6.24 -3.71
N LYS A 81 -3.09 6.18 -3.15
CA LYS A 81 -2.43 7.34 -2.54
C LYS A 81 -1.63 8.10 -3.61
N HIS A 82 -1.82 9.42 -3.62
CA HIS A 82 -1.13 10.33 -4.55
C HIS A 82 0.13 10.93 -3.93
N ASP A 83 0.22 10.92 -2.60
CA ASP A 83 1.40 11.34 -1.85
C ASP A 83 1.96 10.12 -1.11
N LEU A 84 3.27 9.90 -1.21
CA LEU A 84 3.93 8.75 -0.57
C LEU A 84 4.14 9.02 0.93
N TYR A 85 4.84 10.10 1.23
CA TYR A 85 5.13 10.50 2.60
C TYR A 85 5.38 12.01 2.70
N ARG A 86 5.23 12.53 3.91
CA ARG A 86 5.59 13.90 4.27
C ARG A 86 6.69 13.87 5.31
N ALA A 87 7.83 14.47 5.00
CA ALA A 87 8.93 14.65 5.92
C ALA A 87 8.88 16.05 6.51
N VAL A 88 8.83 16.15 7.84
CA VAL A 88 8.81 17.44 8.55
C VAL A 88 9.95 17.46 9.55
N VAL A 89 10.84 18.43 9.36
CA VAL A 89 11.87 18.82 10.32
C VAL A 89 11.51 20.23 10.80
N PRO A 90 10.96 20.38 12.02
CA PRO A 90 10.49 21.66 12.54
C PRO A 90 11.55 22.76 12.42
N GLY A 91 11.14 23.92 11.91
CA GLY A 91 12.03 25.08 11.70
C GLY A 91 13.07 24.92 10.58
N ARG A 92 13.06 23.81 9.83
CA ARG A 92 13.99 23.58 8.71
C ARG A 92 13.27 23.27 7.40
N HIS A 93 12.56 22.15 7.34
CA HIS A 93 11.96 21.67 6.09
C HIS A 93 10.62 21.00 6.36
N ALA A 94 9.68 21.17 5.43
CA ALA A 94 8.45 20.39 5.38
C ALA A 94 8.18 20.06 3.92
N VAL A 95 8.39 18.80 3.54
CA VAL A 95 8.30 18.35 2.14
C VAL A 95 7.31 17.20 2.07
N THR A 96 6.31 17.33 1.20
CA THR A 96 5.44 16.22 0.81
C THR A 96 5.96 15.68 -0.51
N LEU A 97 6.16 14.36 -0.60
CA LEU A 97 6.58 13.72 -1.83
C LEU A 97 5.36 13.13 -2.55
N PRO A 98 5.02 13.67 -3.74
CA PRO A 98 4.11 13.01 -4.66
C PRO A 98 4.60 11.61 -5.00
N ALA A 99 3.66 10.75 -5.38
CA ALA A 99 3.98 9.41 -5.84
C ALA A 99 4.57 9.41 -7.25
N ASP A 100 4.21 10.40 -8.09
CA ASP A 100 4.78 10.54 -9.43
C ASP A 100 6.25 10.97 -9.36
N TRP A 101 7.05 10.40 -10.25
CA TRP A 101 8.49 10.62 -10.28
C TRP A 101 8.87 12.04 -10.68
N ALA A 102 8.23 12.60 -11.71
CA ALA A 102 8.54 13.96 -12.15
C ALA A 102 8.13 14.94 -11.06
N ASP A 103 6.91 14.79 -10.53
CA ASP A 103 6.41 15.64 -9.46
C ASP A 103 7.25 15.53 -8.18
N ALA A 104 7.78 14.33 -7.87
CA ALA A 104 8.67 14.13 -6.74
C ALA A 104 10.06 14.76 -6.93
N VAL A 105 10.61 14.70 -8.15
CA VAL A 105 11.87 15.39 -8.48
C VAL A 105 11.68 16.90 -8.36
N ASP A 106 10.57 17.42 -8.88
CA ASP A 106 10.24 18.84 -8.81
C ASP A 106 10.08 19.30 -7.36
N ALA A 107 9.30 18.57 -6.55
CA ALA A 107 9.13 18.87 -5.13
C ALA A 107 10.44 18.83 -4.33
N LEU A 108 11.37 17.94 -4.69
CA LEU A 108 12.69 17.86 -4.06
C LEU A 108 13.63 18.98 -4.50
N GLU A 109 13.58 19.38 -5.77
CA GLU A 109 14.37 20.51 -6.27
C GLU A 109 13.90 21.84 -5.65
N ASP A 110 12.59 22.05 -5.53
CA ASP A 110 12.04 23.22 -4.86
C ASP A 110 12.44 23.29 -3.38
N ALA A 111 12.43 22.15 -2.69
CA ALA A 111 12.83 22.07 -1.29
C ALA A 111 14.34 22.15 -1.08
N PHE A 112 15.13 21.64 -2.03
CA PHE A 112 16.59 21.53 -1.96
C PHE A 112 17.22 21.89 -3.31
N PRO A 113 17.35 23.19 -3.64
CA PRO A 113 17.81 23.64 -4.95
C PRO A 113 19.17 23.06 -5.36
N SER A 114 19.39 22.89 -6.66
CA SER A 114 20.60 22.34 -7.29
C SER A 114 20.84 20.84 -7.08
N ASN A 115 19.81 20.07 -6.71
CA ASN A 115 19.94 18.62 -6.47
C ASN A 115 19.29 17.74 -7.55
N ARG A 116 18.52 18.29 -8.48
CA ARG A 116 17.76 17.57 -9.52
C ARG A 116 18.54 16.43 -10.15
N ALA A 117 19.72 16.70 -10.70
CA ALA A 117 20.52 15.68 -11.38
C ALA A 117 20.95 14.52 -10.47
N ARG A 118 21.13 14.78 -9.16
CA ARG A 118 21.44 13.74 -8.16
C ARG A 118 20.20 12.92 -7.81
N VAL A 119 19.05 13.59 -7.67
CA VAL A 119 17.76 12.94 -7.40
C VAL A 119 17.36 12.05 -8.57
N GLU A 120 17.42 12.55 -9.80
CA GLU A 120 17.09 11.80 -11.02
C GLU A 120 17.96 10.56 -11.18
N ARG A 121 19.27 10.66 -10.91
CA ARG A 121 20.18 9.50 -10.92
C ARG A 121 19.82 8.47 -9.85
N SER A 122 19.48 8.93 -8.64
CA SER A 122 19.09 8.06 -7.53
C SER A 122 17.79 7.32 -7.83
N PHE A 123 16.85 8.02 -8.45
CA PHE A 123 15.58 7.43 -8.86
C PHE A 123 15.82 6.41 -9.98
N ALA A 124 16.55 6.76 -11.04
CA ALA A 124 16.87 5.82 -12.14
C ALA A 124 17.51 4.51 -11.66
N PHE A 125 18.29 4.55 -10.58
CA PHE A 125 18.83 3.34 -9.94
C PHE A 125 17.76 2.48 -9.25
N ALA A 126 16.71 3.09 -8.69
CA ALA A 126 15.65 2.40 -7.94
C ALA A 126 14.68 1.58 -8.80
N GLY A 127 14.70 1.75 -10.13
CA GLY A 127 13.92 0.93 -11.08
C GLY A 127 13.13 1.75 -12.10
N PRO A 128 12.31 1.10 -12.93
CA PRO A 128 11.52 1.78 -13.94
C PRO A 128 10.45 2.68 -13.33
N ARG A 129 10.09 3.76 -14.04
CA ARG A 129 8.98 4.64 -13.66
C ARG A 129 7.69 3.83 -13.59
N VAL A 130 6.99 3.96 -12.46
CA VAL A 130 5.68 3.33 -12.26
C VAL A 130 4.62 4.37 -12.61
N PRO A 131 3.74 4.10 -13.58
CA PRO A 131 2.64 5.01 -13.90
C PRO A 131 1.67 5.09 -12.74
N ILE A 132 1.19 6.31 -12.49
CA ILE A 132 0.23 6.64 -11.43
C ILE A 132 -0.96 7.30 -12.12
N ALA A 133 -2.18 6.89 -11.75
CA ALA A 133 -3.39 7.53 -12.28
C ALA A 133 -3.39 9.03 -11.93
N THR A 134 -3.74 9.88 -12.90
CA THR A 134 -3.84 11.33 -12.71
C THR A 134 -4.92 11.68 -11.70
N ARG A 135 -4.69 12.72 -10.89
CA ARG A 135 -5.59 13.21 -9.84
C ARG A 135 -7.00 13.45 -10.39
N SER A 136 -7.89 12.47 -10.26
CA SER A 136 -9.33 12.63 -10.47
C SER A 136 -10.08 12.00 -9.31
N GLY A 137 -10.16 12.72 -8.19
CA GLY A 137 -10.93 12.30 -7.04
C GLY A 137 -10.73 13.21 -5.84
N ARG A 138 -11.77 13.96 -5.46
CA ARG A 138 -11.79 14.72 -4.21
C ARG A 138 -11.85 13.73 -3.06
N TYR A 139 -10.87 13.79 -2.15
CA TYR A 139 -10.93 13.07 -0.88
C TYR A 139 -12.12 13.58 -0.06
N ARG A 140 -13.06 12.70 0.29
CA ARG A 140 -13.88 12.85 1.50
C ARG A 140 -13.29 11.91 2.55
N ILE A 141 -12.89 12.51 3.67
CA ILE A 141 -12.63 11.82 4.93
C ILE A 141 -13.98 11.36 5.50
#